data_AF-A0A2N5PYZ4-F1
#
_entry.id   AF-A0A2N5PYZ4-F1
#
_cell.length_a   1.000
_cell.length_b   1.000
_cell.length_c   1.000
_cell.angle_alpha   90.00
_cell.angle_beta   90.00
_cell.angle_gamma   90.00
#
_symmetry.space_group_name_H-M   'P 1'
#
loop_
_entity.id
_entity.type
_entity.pdbx_description
1 polymer ?
#
loop_
_entity_poly.entity_id
_entity_poly.type
_entity_poly.pdbx_seq_one_letter_code
_entity_poly.pdbx_strand_id
1 'polypeptide(L)'
;MTSAEWHSTLFQFLGIIFSVATLIISIIAVYFTFQNLKEMRNQLNEQQKQYFEQNRGNLVFYITGTATSSFYSLVLKNFGNSPAKLLYIRITPDISWEKVGKSNLSEFNFSNLKNIFLAPKQHICSSFNFESYPDKQFDIEIKYETCGKEYVENYSIDLNFQDYILGTEPSIKDSLSALKHINKSISSLSDKLL
;
A
#
# COMPACT_ATOMS: atom_id res chain seq x y z
N MET A 1 -81.29 -22.61 -4.74
CA MET A 1 -79.86 -22.98 -4.74
C MET A 1 -79.75 -24.43 -4.32
N THR A 2 -79.15 -25.26 -5.15
CA THR A 2 -78.86 -26.67 -4.82
C THR A 2 -77.63 -26.74 -3.91
N SER A 3 -77.50 -27.81 -3.10
CA SER A 3 -76.33 -28.00 -2.23
C SER A 3 -75.00 -27.97 -3.01
N ALA A 4 -75.00 -28.45 -4.26
CA ALA A 4 -73.84 -28.41 -5.15
C ALA A 4 -73.42 -26.98 -5.53
N GLU A 5 -74.37 -26.08 -5.79
CA GLU A 5 -74.10 -24.66 -6.11
C GLU A 5 -73.45 -23.94 -4.92
N TRP A 6 -73.87 -24.26 -3.68
CA TRP A 6 -73.34 -23.65 -2.47
C TRP A 6 -71.90 -24.09 -2.18
N HIS A 7 -71.58 -25.37 -2.39
CA HIS A 7 -70.19 -25.84 -2.30
C HIS A 7 -69.30 -25.22 -3.38
N SER A 8 -69.79 -25.09 -4.61
CA SER A 8 -69.04 -24.45 -5.70
C SER A 8 -68.71 -22.98 -5.40
N THR A 9 -69.66 -22.19 -4.89
CA THR A 9 -69.41 -20.78 -4.56
C THR A 9 -68.45 -20.63 -3.37
N LEU A 10 -68.52 -21.53 -2.37
CA LEU A 10 -67.60 -21.54 -1.24
C LEU A 10 -66.16 -21.87 -1.68
N PHE A 11 -65.96 -22.86 -2.56
CA PHE A 11 -64.64 -23.17 -3.11
C PHE A 11 -64.06 -22.02 -3.94
N GLN A 12 -64.90 -21.35 -4.74
CA GLN A 12 -64.48 -20.16 -5.50
C GLN A 12 -64.03 -19.03 -4.56
N PHE A 13 -64.76 -18.78 -3.48
CA PHE A 13 -64.40 -17.75 -2.49
C PHE A 13 -63.06 -18.05 -1.80
N LEU A 14 -62.85 -19.30 -1.37
CA LEU A 14 -61.56 -19.73 -0.80
C LEU A 14 -60.40 -19.61 -1.81
N GLY A 15 -60.64 -19.96 -3.08
CA GLY A 15 -59.65 -19.83 -4.15
C GLY A 15 -59.24 -18.37 -4.39
N ILE A 16 -60.19 -17.42 -4.31
CA ILE A 16 -59.91 -15.99 -4.42
C ILE A 16 -59.03 -15.52 -3.25
N ILE A 17 -59.36 -15.89 -2.01
CA ILE A 17 -58.56 -15.53 -0.83
C ILE A 17 -57.11 -16.04 -0.98
N PHE A 18 -56.95 -17.29 -1.40
CA PHE A 18 -55.63 -17.90 -1.59
C PHE A 18 -54.83 -17.22 -2.72
N SER A 19 -55.51 -16.83 -3.80
CA SER A 19 -54.91 -16.09 -4.91
C SER A 19 -54.45 -14.69 -4.48
N VAL A 20 -55.23 -14.00 -3.64
CA VAL A 20 -54.82 -12.71 -3.07
C VAL A 20 -53.63 -12.88 -2.12
N ALA A 21 -53.64 -13.89 -1.26
CA ALA A 21 -52.53 -14.17 -0.35
C ALA A 21 -51.22 -14.48 -1.10
N THR A 22 -51.29 -15.33 -2.14
CA THR A 22 -50.12 -15.65 -2.98
C THR A 22 -49.61 -14.44 -3.76
N LEU A 23 -50.49 -13.56 -4.23
CA LEU A 23 -50.10 -12.30 -4.87
C LEU A 23 -49.36 -11.38 -3.90
N ILE A 24 -49.84 -11.24 -2.66
CA ILE A 24 -49.15 -10.44 -1.62
C ILE A 24 -47.77 -11.03 -1.31
N ILE A 25 -47.67 -12.34 -1.10
CA ILE A 25 -46.40 -13.02 -0.85
C ILE A 25 -45.43 -12.83 -2.03
N SER A 26 -45.94 -12.91 -3.27
CA SER A 26 -45.13 -12.69 -4.47
C SER A 26 -44.58 -11.26 -4.54
N ILE A 27 -45.40 -10.25 -4.25
CA ILE A 27 -44.96 -8.84 -4.20
C ILE A 27 -43.85 -8.65 -3.15
N ILE A 28 -44.02 -9.24 -1.96
CA ILE A 28 -43.01 -9.19 -0.89
C ILE A 28 -41.72 -9.88 -1.33
N ALA A 29 -41.81 -11.06 -1.95
CA ALA A 29 -40.65 -11.79 -2.44
C ALA A 29 -39.90 -11.01 -3.54
N VAL A 30 -40.61 -10.37 -4.46
CA VAL A 30 -40.02 -9.49 -5.48
C VAL A 30 -39.33 -8.29 -4.82
N TYR A 31 -39.96 -7.67 -3.82
CA TYR A 31 -39.37 -6.55 -3.08
C TYR A 31 -38.04 -6.94 -2.41
N PHE A 32 -38.01 -8.06 -1.66
CA PHE A 32 -36.77 -8.54 -1.04
C PHE A 32 -35.71 -8.93 -2.07
N THR A 33 -36.11 -9.55 -3.19
CA THR A 33 -35.19 -9.90 -4.28
C THR A 33 -34.54 -8.64 -4.86
N PHE A 34 -35.33 -7.58 -5.09
CA PHE A 34 -34.81 -6.31 -5.59
C PHE A 34 -33.82 -5.66 -4.60
N GLN A 35 -34.14 -5.69 -3.31
CA GLN A 35 -33.25 -5.19 -2.27
C GLN A 35 -31.93 -5.97 -2.24
N ASN A 36 -31.98 -7.30 -2.27
CA ASN A 36 -30.80 -8.16 -2.30
C ASN A 36 -29.91 -7.88 -3.53
N LEU A 37 -30.52 -7.72 -4.72
CA LEU A 37 -29.77 -7.39 -5.94
C LEU A 37 -29.08 -6.02 -5.84
N LYS A 38 -29.73 -5.04 -5.21
CA LYS A 38 -29.14 -3.72 -4.98
C LYS A 38 -27.93 -3.81 -4.04
N GLU A 39 -28.04 -4.57 -2.95
CA GLU A 39 -26.95 -4.77 -1.99
C GLU A 39 -25.78 -5.54 -2.63
N MET A 40 -26.05 -6.61 -3.37
CA MET A 40 -25.02 -7.35 -4.12
C MET A 40 -24.27 -6.47 -5.11
N ARG A 41 -24.98 -5.58 -5.82
CA ARG A 41 -24.35 -4.62 -6.74
C ARG A 41 -23.40 -3.68 -6.01
N ASN A 42 -23.77 -3.20 -4.83
CA ASN A 42 -22.89 -2.35 -4.03
C ASN A 42 -21.64 -3.11 -3.57
N GLN A 43 -21.81 -4.35 -3.09
CA GLN A 43 -20.70 -5.21 -2.69
C GLN A 43 -19.74 -5.48 -3.85
N LEU A 44 -20.24 -5.75 -5.05
CA LEU A 44 -19.40 -5.94 -6.24
C LEU A 44 -18.56 -4.70 -6.56
N ASN A 45 -19.15 -3.50 -6.46
CA ASN A 45 -18.41 -2.25 -6.67
C ASN A 45 -17.31 -2.05 -5.61
N GLU A 46 -17.61 -2.37 -4.36
CA GLU A 46 -16.62 -2.30 -3.27
C GLU A 46 -15.49 -3.31 -3.47
N GLN A 47 -15.81 -4.55 -3.86
CA GLN A 47 -14.82 -5.58 -4.19
C GLN A 47 -13.94 -5.15 -5.36
N GLN A 48 -14.51 -4.57 -6.41
CA GLN A 48 -13.73 -4.06 -7.54
C GLN A 48 -12.77 -2.94 -7.10
N LYS A 49 -13.22 -2.05 -6.21
CA LYS A 49 -12.37 -0.99 -5.64
C LYS A 49 -11.25 -1.59 -4.78
N GLN A 50 -11.56 -2.54 -3.90
CA GLN A 50 -10.56 -3.21 -3.07
C GLN A 50 -9.54 -3.96 -3.90
N TYR A 51 -9.98 -4.71 -4.91
CA TYR A 51 -9.11 -5.41 -5.85
C TYR A 51 -8.16 -4.44 -6.55
N PHE A 52 -8.66 -3.28 -6.98
CA PHE A 52 -7.83 -2.24 -7.58
C PHE A 52 -6.77 -1.72 -6.58
N GLU A 53 -7.18 -1.36 -5.36
CA GLU A 53 -6.27 -0.83 -4.33
C GLU A 53 -5.21 -1.85 -3.89
N GLN A 54 -5.52 -3.14 -3.89
CA GLN A 54 -4.54 -4.20 -3.56
C GLN A 54 -3.54 -4.46 -4.67
N ASN A 55 -3.92 -4.20 -5.92
CA ASN A 55 -3.07 -4.50 -7.08
C ASN A 55 -2.35 -3.29 -7.64
N ARG A 56 -2.76 -2.06 -7.30
CA ARG A 56 -2.13 -0.84 -7.83
C ARG A 56 -0.64 -0.78 -7.49
N GLY A 57 0.12 -0.07 -8.32
CA GLY A 57 1.49 0.31 -8.00
C GLY A 57 1.50 1.22 -6.77
N ASN A 58 2.52 1.08 -5.94
CA ASN A 58 2.69 1.87 -4.72
C ASN A 58 4.15 2.30 -4.61
N LEU A 59 4.43 3.55 -4.98
CA LEU A 59 5.78 4.10 -4.88
C LEU A 59 6.00 4.68 -3.48
N VAL A 60 7.02 4.18 -2.81
CA VAL A 60 7.43 4.67 -1.49
C VAL A 60 8.93 4.98 -1.53
N PHE A 61 9.26 6.20 -1.12
CA PHE A 61 10.62 6.62 -0.81
C PHE A 61 10.90 6.44 0.68
N TYR A 62 12.01 5.81 1.01
CA TYR A 62 12.45 5.61 2.39
C TYR A 62 13.98 5.69 2.51
N ILE A 63 14.43 5.97 3.73
CA ILE A 63 15.85 6.07 4.08
C ILE A 63 16.16 4.88 5.00
N THR A 64 17.18 4.10 4.67
CA THR A 64 17.61 2.97 5.49
C THR A 64 19.11 3.04 5.77
N GLY A 65 19.50 2.95 7.04
CA GLY A 65 20.89 2.90 7.48
C GLY A 65 21.16 1.63 8.28
N THR A 66 22.42 1.21 8.34
CA THR A 66 22.87 0.19 9.30
C THR A 66 23.46 0.86 10.52
N ALA A 67 23.23 0.30 11.72
CA ALA A 67 23.82 0.81 12.96
C ALA A 67 25.35 1.00 12.90
N THR A 68 26.03 0.24 12.05
CA THR A 68 27.49 0.21 11.92
C THR A 68 28.06 1.08 10.80
N SER A 69 27.24 1.82 10.03
CA SER A 69 27.72 2.63 8.90
C SER A 69 27.09 4.01 8.86
N SER A 70 27.91 5.03 8.69
CA SER A 70 27.50 6.42 8.44
C SER A 70 26.78 6.63 7.10
N PHE A 71 26.79 5.63 6.22
CA PHE A 71 26.13 5.69 4.92
C PHE A 71 24.72 5.09 4.99
N TYR A 72 23.76 5.92 4.61
CA TYR A 72 22.36 5.54 4.46
C TYR A 72 22.07 5.29 2.98
N SER A 73 21.16 4.35 2.72
CA SER A 73 20.60 4.13 1.40
C SER A 73 19.27 4.87 1.30
N LEU A 74 19.22 5.81 0.36
CA LEU A 74 17.99 6.44 -0.11
C LEU A 74 17.38 5.50 -1.14
N VAL A 75 16.13 5.07 -0.94
CA VAL A 75 15.48 4.08 -1.80
C VAL A 75 14.10 4.56 -2.21
N LEU A 76 13.84 4.60 -3.51
CA LEU A 76 12.50 4.72 -4.08
C LEU A 76 12.10 3.35 -4.66
N LYS A 77 11.07 2.72 -4.09
CA LYS A 77 10.66 1.37 -4.48
C LYS A 77 9.18 1.30 -4.82
N ASN A 78 8.84 0.51 -5.83
CA ASN A 78 7.46 0.09 -6.08
C ASN A 78 7.14 -1.16 -5.25
N PHE A 79 6.36 -0.99 -4.18
CA PHE A 79 5.87 -2.08 -3.34
C PHE A 79 4.55 -2.69 -3.86
N GLY A 80 3.92 -2.05 -4.83
CA GLY A 80 2.68 -2.53 -5.43
C GLY A 80 2.88 -3.70 -6.39
N ASN A 81 1.77 -4.32 -6.77
CA ASN A 81 1.76 -5.46 -7.71
C ASN A 81 1.63 -5.04 -9.18
N SER A 82 1.38 -3.77 -9.44
CA SER A 82 1.33 -3.18 -10.78
C SER A 82 2.47 -2.18 -11.00
N PRO A 83 2.89 -1.96 -12.25
CA PRO A 83 3.87 -0.92 -12.55
C PRO A 83 3.33 0.47 -12.22
N ALA A 84 4.25 1.36 -11.83
CA ALA A 84 3.95 2.76 -11.58
C ALA A 84 4.95 3.67 -12.30
N LYS A 85 4.46 4.76 -12.88
CA LYS A 85 5.26 5.80 -13.50
C LYS A 85 5.39 6.97 -12.53
N LEU A 86 6.58 7.19 -11.99
CA LEU A 86 6.91 8.36 -11.22
C LEU A 86 6.79 9.60 -12.12
N LEU A 87 5.92 10.54 -11.76
CA LEU A 87 5.83 11.84 -12.41
C LEU A 87 6.86 12.78 -11.81
N TYR A 88 6.88 12.88 -10.48
CA TYR A 88 7.92 13.57 -9.73
C TYR A 88 7.99 13.10 -8.27
N ILE A 89 9.12 13.38 -7.63
CA ILE A 89 9.31 13.33 -6.18
C ILE A 89 9.87 14.68 -5.72
N ARG A 90 9.38 15.16 -4.57
CA ARG A 90 9.89 16.35 -3.89
C ARG A 90 10.22 16.00 -2.45
N ILE A 91 11.37 16.47 -2.01
CA ILE A 91 11.89 16.25 -0.66
C ILE A 91 12.17 17.63 -0.07
N THR A 92 11.57 17.94 1.09
CA THR A 92 11.71 19.23 1.76
C THR A 92 12.17 19.03 3.19
N PRO A 93 13.35 19.54 3.60
CA PRO A 93 14.34 20.24 2.81
C PRO A 93 15.08 19.30 1.84
N ASP A 94 15.58 19.82 0.72
CA ASP A 94 16.23 18.98 -0.29
C ASP A 94 17.47 18.24 0.25
N ILE A 95 17.70 17.02 -0.24
CA ILE A 95 18.86 16.19 0.12
C ILE A 95 19.96 16.46 -0.90
N SER A 96 20.97 17.25 -0.52
CA SER A 96 22.06 17.66 -1.41
C SER A 96 23.43 17.46 -0.76
N TRP A 97 24.37 16.90 -1.53
CA TRP A 97 25.77 16.75 -1.13
C TRP A 97 26.48 18.09 -0.89
N GLU A 98 25.95 19.20 -1.40
CA GLU A 98 26.49 20.55 -1.18
C GLU A 98 26.43 20.95 0.29
N LYS A 99 25.37 20.55 1.01
CA LYS A 99 25.24 20.84 2.45
C LYS A 99 26.28 20.11 3.31
N VAL A 100 26.96 19.10 2.74
CA VAL A 100 28.03 18.31 3.38
C VAL A 100 29.41 18.73 2.87
N GLY A 101 29.51 19.83 2.11
CA GLY A 101 30.77 20.33 1.57
C GLY A 101 31.36 19.47 0.44
N LYS A 102 30.59 18.54 -0.14
CA LYS A 102 31.02 17.68 -1.25
C LYS A 102 30.31 18.07 -2.55
N SER A 103 30.70 19.20 -3.12
CA SER A 103 30.13 19.74 -4.37
C SER A 103 30.36 18.87 -5.61
N ASN A 104 31.38 18.01 -5.62
CA ASN A 104 31.75 17.18 -6.78
C ASN A 104 30.90 15.89 -6.94
N LEU A 105 29.92 15.64 -6.07
CA LEU A 105 29.07 14.42 -6.08
C LEU A 105 27.60 14.71 -6.43
N SER A 106 27.31 15.87 -7.02
CA SER A 106 25.94 16.36 -7.27
C SER A 106 25.18 15.67 -8.42
N GLU A 107 25.77 14.69 -9.10
CA GLU A 107 25.16 14.08 -10.30
C GLU A 107 23.84 13.33 -10.03
N PHE A 108 23.66 12.77 -8.83
CA PHE A 108 22.43 12.05 -8.48
C PHE A 108 21.68 12.68 -7.31
N ASN A 109 20.52 13.27 -7.61
CA ASN A 109 19.58 13.81 -6.63
C ASN A 109 18.18 13.22 -6.91
N PHE A 110 17.56 12.64 -5.87
CA PHE A 110 16.20 12.10 -5.96
C PHE A 110 15.19 13.14 -6.43
N SER A 111 15.31 14.40 -6.00
CA SER A 111 14.43 15.50 -6.40
C SER A 111 14.42 15.78 -7.92
N ASN A 112 15.43 15.30 -8.65
CA ASN A 112 15.50 15.41 -10.11
C ASN A 112 14.82 14.24 -10.85
N LEU A 113 14.43 13.18 -10.15
CA LEU A 113 13.79 12.01 -10.76
C LEU A 113 12.38 12.35 -11.24
N LYS A 114 12.17 12.27 -12.55
CA LYS A 114 10.89 12.55 -13.21
C LYS A 114 10.68 11.59 -14.36
N ASN A 115 9.41 11.24 -14.61
CA ASN A 115 8.99 10.36 -15.71
C ASN A 115 9.68 8.99 -15.74
N ILE A 116 9.87 8.37 -14.57
CA ILE A 116 10.53 7.05 -14.47
C ILE A 116 9.48 5.95 -14.30
N PHE A 117 9.60 4.88 -15.09
CA PHE A 117 8.75 3.70 -14.97
C PHE A 117 9.39 2.68 -14.03
N LEU A 118 8.67 2.25 -13.00
CA LEU A 118 9.08 1.23 -12.04
C LEU A 118 8.12 0.04 -12.09
N ALA A 119 8.63 -1.11 -12.52
CA ALA A 119 7.88 -2.36 -12.46
C ALA A 119 7.69 -2.81 -11.00
N PRO A 120 6.76 -3.74 -10.72
CA PRO A 120 6.55 -4.29 -9.38
C PRO A 120 7.87 -4.75 -8.75
N LYS A 121 8.09 -4.40 -7.47
CA LYS A 121 9.27 -4.74 -6.67
C LYS A 121 10.59 -4.10 -7.12
N GLN A 122 10.62 -3.36 -8.23
CA GLN A 122 11.80 -2.61 -8.65
C GLN A 122 12.03 -1.38 -7.76
N HIS A 123 13.29 -0.99 -7.65
CA HIS A 123 13.71 0.15 -6.87
C HIS A 123 14.86 0.92 -7.52
N ILE A 124 14.98 2.19 -7.14
CA ILE A 124 16.13 3.05 -7.41
C ILE A 124 16.77 3.33 -6.07
N CYS A 125 18.08 3.12 -5.95
CA CYS A 125 18.81 3.39 -4.73
C CYS A 125 20.01 4.30 -4.97
N SER A 126 20.33 5.12 -3.97
CA SER A 126 21.60 5.83 -3.89
C SER A 126 22.07 5.86 -2.45
N SER A 127 23.38 5.87 -2.25
CA SER A 127 23.96 6.09 -0.93
C SER A 127 24.04 7.58 -0.63
N PHE A 128 23.85 7.96 0.63
CA PHE A 128 23.99 9.32 1.14
C PHE A 128 24.55 9.30 2.56
N ASN A 129 25.38 10.29 2.93
CA ASN A 129 25.94 10.39 4.29
C ASN A 129 25.17 11.44 5.10
N PHE A 130 24.52 11.01 6.18
CA PHE A 130 23.77 11.88 7.09
C PHE A 130 24.52 12.26 8.38
N GLU A 131 25.74 11.77 8.60
CA GLU A 131 26.48 11.92 9.87
C GLU A 131 26.70 13.39 10.27
N SER A 132 26.98 14.26 9.31
CA SER A 132 27.14 15.71 9.52
C SER A 132 26.06 16.55 8.82
N TYR A 133 24.92 15.93 8.47
CA TYR A 133 23.84 16.63 7.79
C TYR A 133 23.02 17.46 8.78
N PRO A 134 22.72 18.74 8.48
CA PRO A 134 22.03 19.62 9.42
C PRO A 134 20.55 19.24 9.63
N ASP A 135 19.92 18.72 8.59
CA ASP A 135 18.49 18.42 8.59
C ASP A 135 18.24 16.96 9.00
N LYS A 136 17.28 16.74 9.91
CA LYS A 136 16.89 15.39 10.37
C LYS A 136 15.46 15.00 10.03
N GLN A 137 14.65 15.95 9.56
CA GLN A 137 13.26 15.73 9.19
C GLN A 137 13.05 16.12 7.72
N PHE A 138 12.35 15.28 6.97
CA PHE A 138 12.12 15.43 5.54
C PHE A 138 10.66 15.18 5.20
N ASP A 139 10.00 16.16 4.61
CA ASP A 139 8.66 16.02 4.02
C ASP A 139 8.78 15.55 2.57
N ILE A 140 8.10 14.45 2.29
CA ILE A 140 8.15 13.73 1.02
C ILE A 140 6.79 13.88 0.32
N GLU A 141 6.82 14.40 -0.91
CA GLU A 141 5.67 14.41 -1.83
C GLU A 141 6.04 13.59 -3.06
N ILE A 142 5.33 12.50 -3.31
CA ILE A 142 5.52 11.64 -4.49
C ILE A 142 4.25 11.70 -5.31
N LYS A 143 4.37 12.08 -6.59
CA LYS A 143 3.28 11.97 -7.56
C LYS A 143 3.61 10.90 -8.59
N TYR A 144 2.69 9.96 -8.79
CA TYR A 144 2.86 8.87 -9.75
C TYR A 144 1.55 8.46 -10.41
N GLU A 145 1.68 7.80 -11.56
CA GLU A 145 0.58 7.23 -12.31
C GLU A 145 0.64 5.70 -12.23
N THR A 146 -0.47 5.06 -11.91
CA THR A 146 -0.62 3.60 -11.95
C THR A 146 -1.99 3.25 -12.49
N CYS A 147 -2.06 2.23 -13.35
CA CYS A 147 -3.32 1.74 -13.92
C CYS A 147 -4.22 2.86 -14.52
N GLY A 148 -3.60 3.89 -15.13
CA GLY A 148 -4.29 5.03 -15.76
C GLY A 148 -4.87 6.07 -14.79
N LYS A 149 -4.50 6.02 -13.50
CA LYS A 149 -4.90 7.02 -12.49
C LYS A 149 -3.67 7.62 -11.83
N GLU A 150 -3.77 8.91 -11.49
CA GLU A 150 -2.72 9.62 -10.75
C GLU A 150 -2.96 9.55 -9.24
N TYR A 151 -1.87 9.41 -8.49
CA TYR A 151 -1.82 9.37 -7.04
C TYR A 151 -0.77 10.33 -6.52
N VAL A 152 -1.06 10.93 -5.36
CA VAL A 152 -0.15 11.81 -4.62
C VAL A 152 -0.05 11.28 -3.21
N GLU A 153 1.16 10.96 -2.78
CA GLU A 153 1.47 10.49 -1.43
C GLU A 153 2.30 11.57 -0.72
N ASN A 154 1.89 11.90 0.50
CA ASN A 154 2.53 12.91 1.35
C ASN A 154 2.80 12.33 2.73
N TYR A 155 4.05 12.36 3.16
CA TYR A 155 4.46 11.87 4.49
C TYR A 155 5.80 12.47 4.90
N SER A 156 6.08 12.44 6.20
CA SER A 156 7.34 12.94 6.76
C SER A 156 8.21 11.79 7.24
N ILE A 157 9.51 11.89 7.00
CA ILE A 157 10.54 11.00 7.53
C ILE A 157 11.32 11.78 8.58
N ASP A 158 11.30 11.32 9.83
CA ASP A 158 12.16 11.81 10.90
C ASP A 158 13.28 10.80 11.13
N LEU A 159 14.55 11.22 11.00
CA LEU A 159 15.73 10.39 11.22
C LEU A 159 16.12 10.29 12.71
N ASN A 160 15.55 11.11 13.61
CA ASN A 160 15.84 11.03 15.04
C ASN A 160 15.39 9.70 15.67
N PHE A 161 14.46 8.97 15.03
CA PHE A 161 14.00 7.67 15.53
C PHE A 161 15.15 6.68 15.76
N GLN A 162 16.25 6.78 15.00
CA GLN A 162 17.41 5.91 15.09
C GLN A 162 18.08 6.00 16.48
N ASP A 163 18.09 7.19 17.10
CA ASP A 163 18.65 7.42 18.45
C ASP A 163 17.82 6.72 19.55
N TYR A 164 16.58 6.34 19.23
CA TYR A 164 15.68 5.61 20.13
C TYR A 164 15.67 4.09 19.89
N ILE A 165 16.42 3.59 18.90
CA ILE A 165 16.53 2.15 18.62
C ILE A 165 17.63 1.55 19.51
N LEU A 166 17.23 0.69 20.44
CA LEU A 166 18.16 -0.10 21.24
C LEU A 166 18.74 -1.24 20.41
N GLY A 167 20.01 -1.11 20.02
CA GLY A 167 20.80 -2.19 19.42
C GLY A 167 21.60 -2.94 20.48
N THR A 168 21.57 -4.28 20.43
CA THR A 168 22.56 -5.09 21.15
C THR A 168 23.72 -5.39 20.20
N GLU A 169 24.84 -4.69 20.38
CA GLU A 169 26.09 -5.09 19.74
C GLU A 169 26.82 -6.10 20.62
N PRO A 170 27.11 -7.32 20.12
CA PRO A 170 27.89 -8.28 20.89
C PRO A 170 29.30 -7.72 21.10
N SER A 171 29.72 -7.57 22.36
CA SER A 171 31.12 -7.26 22.67
C SER A 171 32.00 -8.43 22.26
N ILE A 172 33.01 -8.21 21.43
CA ILE A 172 33.96 -9.24 21.04
C ILE A 172 34.90 -9.50 22.22
N LYS A 173 34.66 -10.60 22.95
CA LYS A 173 35.50 -10.99 24.11
C LYS A 173 36.53 -12.07 23.76
N ASP A 174 36.25 -12.87 22.74
CA ASP A 174 37.05 -14.03 22.33
C ASP A 174 36.93 -14.30 20.83
N SER A 175 37.85 -15.10 20.29
CA SER A 175 37.95 -15.42 18.86
C SER A 175 36.71 -16.11 18.30
N LEU A 176 36.02 -16.93 19.11
CA LEU A 176 34.77 -17.58 18.72
C LEU A 176 33.63 -16.57 18.57
N SER A 177 33.54 -15.58 19.47
CA SER A 177 32.57 -14.48 19.34
C SER A 177 32.86 -13.62 18.12
N ALA A 178 34.14 -13.36 17.80
CA ALA A 178 34.53 -12.67 16.58
C ALA A 178 34.08 -13.44 15.32
N LEU A 179 34.29 -14.76 15.28
CA LEU A 179 33.86 -15.60 14.16
C LEU A 179 32.35 -15.59 13.95
N LYS A 180 31.57 -15.66 15.04
CA LYS A 180 30.10 -15.59 14.99
C LYS A 180 29.63 -14.23 14.46
N HIS A 181 30.32 -13.16 14.84
CA HIS A 181 30.07 -11.81 14.33
C HIS A 181 30.35 -11.71 12.83
N ILE A 182 31.50 -12.22 12.37
CA ILE A 182 31.86 -12.25 10.96
C ILE A 182 30.79 -13.01 10.16
N ASN A 183 30.36 -14.18 10.63
CA ASN A 183 29.32 -14.96 9.97
C ASN A 183 28.00 -14.19 9.89
N LYS A 184 27.59 -13.51 10.97
CA LYS A 184 26.38 -12.68 11.00
C LYS A 184 26.46 -11.51 10.02
N SER A 185 27.62 -10.84 9.93
CA SER A 185 27.85 -9.77 8.96
C SER A 185 27.83 -10.26 7.52
N ILE A 186 28.39 -11.44 7.25
CA ILE A 186 28.35 -12.07 5.92
C ILE A 186 26.92 -12.45 5.55
N SER A 187 26.13 -13.02 6.47
CA SER A 187 24.71 -13.31 6.23
C SER A 187 23.92 -12.03 5.97
N SER A 188 24.12 -10.98 6.77
CA SER A 188 23.46 -9.69 6.54
C SER A 188 23.85 -9.05 5.20
N LEU A 189 25.09 -9.25 4.74
CA LEU A 189 25.53 -8.80 3.43
C LEU A 189 24.85 -9.61 2.31
N SER A 190 24.76 -10.93 2.46
CA SER A 190 24.05 -11.81 1.53
C SER A 190 22.58 -11.43 1.40
N ASP A 191 21.90 -11.16 2.53
CA ASP A 191 20.48 -10.78 2.56
C ASP A 191 20.22 -9.43 1.87
N LYS A 192 21.23 -8.55 1.78
CA LYS A 192 21.13 -7.27 1.06
C LYS A 192 21.38 -7.37 -0.44
N LEU A 193 22.02 -8.46 -0.89
CA LEU A 193 22.35 -8.68 -2.30
C LEU A 193 21.27 -9.47 -3.05
N LEU A 194 20.33 -10.09 -2.33
CA LEU A 194 19.13 -10.76 -2.84
C LEU A 194 17.93 -9.82 -2.83
#